data_AF-A0A915ADT4-F1
#
_entry.id   AF-A0A915ADT4-F1
#
_cell.length_a   1.000
_cell.length_b   1.000
_cell.length_c   1.000
_cell.angle_alpha   90.00
_cell.angle_beta   90.00
_cell.angle_gamma   90.00
#
_symmetry.space_group_name_H-M   'P 1'
#
loop_
_entity.id
_entity.type
_entity.pdbx_description
1 polymer ?
#
loop_
_entity_poly.entity_id
_entity_poly.type
_entity_poly.pdbx_seq_one_letter_code
_entity_poly.pdbx_strand_id
1 'polypeptide(L)'
;MKVLITVIALYVSTAVSQDCSTLKTTKEAFGQYLKCIKTTLDRDYATYEKEIREHNRKAASTCFSPSIAEANTKERCVLTLSDLESKAWDRNGPLRDCSICRTFAAGAVKAVLSTPPDEQRCIRTEVTKAVAREAEHCLKKKLSNFAGVPDIPDLEEGSYQYRDNVISSVSDYILIHSRLAFCGERKPVRAAATKNCLKNPFPGYFEKHCKVLHQCNNALSTGCASVIKNTKRATCECIEETRTELKKKIASIADSIKSVVDGNARGTPAIGSGSKVDSCVANIKAQLITPVNDWVTVIDSALSSCIKNKPNGQNLGMDSLLNVGCRKVLQRHS
;
A
#
# COMPACT_ATOMS: atom_id res chain seq x y z
N MET A 1 -53.38 -7.02 -46.32
CA MET A 1 -53.28 -6.06 -45.20
C MET A 1 -52.74 -6.83 -44.01
N LYS A 2 -51.62 -6.38 -43.44
CA LYS A 2 -50.66 -7.18 -42.66
C LYS A 2 -51.18 -7.50 -41.25
N VAL A 3 -51.12 -8.78 -40.88
CA VAL A 3 -51.29 -9.29 -39.53
C VAL A 3 -50.05 -8.90 -38.72
N LEU A 4 -50.23 -8.10 -37.65
CA LEU A 4 -49.15 -7.70 -36.75
C LEU A 4 -49.20 -8.62 -35.52
N ILE A 5 -48.29 -9.59 -35.47
CA ILE A 5 -48.05 -10.42 -34.27
C ILE A 5 -47.05 -9.66 -33.40
N THR A 6 -47.49 -9.16 -32.26
CA THR A 6 -46.63 -8.55 -31.25
C THR A 6 -46.03 -9.67 -30.39
N VAL A 7 -44.79 -10.07 -30.68
CA VAL A 7 -44.01 -10.97 -29.83
C VAL A 7 -43.52 -10.18 -28.62
N ILE A 8 -44.15 -10.39 -27.47
CA ILE A 8 -43.65 -9.92 -26.17
C ILE A 8 -42.47 -10.83 -25.81
N ALA A 9 -41.25 -10.38 -26.13
CA ALA A 9 -40.04 -10.98 -25.61
C ALA A 9 -39.94 -10.66 -24.10
N LEU A 10 -40.47 -11.54 -23.27
CA LEU A 10 -40.13 -11.62 -21.85
C LEU A 10 -38.64 -11.91 -21.74
N TYR A 11 -37.83 -10.86 -21.64
CA TYR A 11 -36.48 -10.94 -21.09
C TYR A 11 -36.62 -11.36 -19.63
N VAL A 12 -36.67 -12.67 -19.40
CA VAL A 12 -36.32 -13.25 -18.10
C VAL A 12 -34.86 -12.92 -17.91
N SER A 13 -34.58 -11.82 -17.22
CA SER A 13 -33.29 -11.63 -16.58
C SER A 13 -33.16 -12.82 -15.63
N THR A 14 -32.42 -13.84 -16.03
CA THR A 14 -31.95 -14.86 -15.12
C THR A 14 -31.11 -14.11 -14.10
N ALA A 15 -31.74 -13.75 -12.98
CA ALA A 15 -31.02 -13.44 -11.76
C ALA A 15 -30.27 -14.73 -11.45
N VAL A 16 -29.02 -14.79 -11.91
CA VAL A 16 -28.10 -15.85 -11.54
C VAL A 16 -27.95 -15.67 -10.04
N SER A 17 -28.75 -16.42 -9.28
CA SER A 17 -28.59 -16.52 -7.84
C SER A 17 -27.18 -17.05 -7.63
N GLN A 18 -26.25 -16.16 -7.32
CA GLN A 18 -24.89 -16.54 -6.96
C GLN A 18 -25.02 -17.54 -5.82
N ASP A 19 -24.53 -18.76 -5.96
CA ASP A 19 -24.47 -19.71 -4.86
C ASP A 19 -23.01 -19.98 -4.55
N CYS A 20 -22.52 -19.64 -3.36
CA CYS A 20 -21.13 -19.93 -2.97
C CYS A 20 -20.96 -21.40 -2.54
N SER A 21 -21.66 -22.31 -3.23
CA SER A 21 -21.69 -23.75 -2.99
C SER A 21 -20.42 -24.45 -3.47
N THR A 22 -19.71 -23.86 -4.44
CA THR A 22 -18.42 -24.37 -4.95
C THR A 22 -17.33 -23.31 -4.86
N LEU A 23 -16.07 -23.75 -4.95
CA LEU A 23 -14.93 -22.83 -4.97
C LEU A 23 -14.98 -21.90 -6.19
N LYS A 24 -15.40 -22.40 -7.36
CA LYS A 24 -15.52 -21.58 -8.58
C LYS A 24 -16.54 -20.46 -8.41
N THR A 25 -17.76 -20.78 -7.98
CA THR A 25 -18.82 -19.78 -7.80
C THR A 25 -18.49 -18.80 -6.67
N THR A 26 -17.77 -19.25 -5.64
CA THR A 26 -17.23 -18.37 -4.58
C THR A 26 -16.20 -17.38 -5.12
N LYS A 27 -15.26 -17.83 -5.95
CA LYS A 27 -14.26 -16.96 -6.58
C LYS A 27 -14.91 -15.93 -7.50
N GLU A 28 -15.91 -16.35 -8.28
CA GLU A 28 -16.68 -15.47 -9.16
C GLU A 28 -17.47 -14.42 -8.35
N ALA A 29 -18.14 -14.81 -7.27
CA ALA A 29 -18.85 -13.89 -6.39
C ALA A 29 -17.89 -12.86 -5.76
N PHE A 30 -16.69 -13.29 -5.36
CA PHE A 30 -15.67 -12.36 -4.86
C PHE A 30 -15.19 -11.40 -5.95
N GLY A 31 -15.01 -11.88 -7.18
CA GLY A 31 -14.65 -11.03 -8.32
C GLY A 31 -15.73 -10.00 -8.64
N GLN A 32 -17.00 -10.39 -8.59
CA GLN A 32 -18.14 -9.49 -8.79
C GLN A 32 -18.25 -8.45 -7.67
N TYR A 33 -17.96 -8.84 -6.43
CA TYR A 33 -17.86 -7.90 -5.30
C TYR A 33 -16.77 -6.84 -5.53
N LEU A 34 -15.57 -7.22 -5.97
CA LEU A 34 -14.49 -6.27 -6.28
C LEU A 34 -14.85 -5.37 -7.47
N LYS A 35 -15.52 -5.91 -8.50
CA LYS A 35 -16.02 -5.10 -9.63
C LYS A 35 -17.07 -4.09 -9.18
N CYS A 36 -17.99 -4.47 -8.29
CA CYS A 36 -18.96 -3.53 -7.71
C CYS A 36 -18.27 -2.36 -7.01
N ILE A 37 -17.23 -2.64 -6.21
CA ILE A 37 -16.43 -1.61 -5.55
C ILE A 37 -15.81 -0.69 -6.61
N LYS A 38 -15.10 -1.27 -7.59
CA LYS A 38 -14.46 -0.49 -8.67
C LYS A 38 -15.45 0.43 -9.37
N THR A 39 -16.55 -0.11 -9.89
CA THR A 39 -17.54 0.68 -10.65
C THR A 39 -18.12 1.82 -9.81
N THR A 40 -18.24 1.63 -8.50
CA THR A 40 -18.73 2.66 -7.61
C THR A 40 -17.68 3.72 -7.30
N LEU A 41 -16.42 3.32 -7.11
CA LEU A 41 -15.30 4.25 -6.94
C LEU A 41 -15.05 5.09 -8.20
N ASP A 42 -15.00 4.46 -9.37
CA ASP A 42 -14.71 5.14 -10.65
C ASP A 42 -15.73 6.23 -10.98
N ARG A 43 -16.99 6.05 -10.59
CA ARG A 43 -18.07 7.01 -10.84
C ARG A 43 -17.90 8.33 -10.09
N ASP A 44 -17.22 8.32 -8.95
CA ASP A 44 -17.04 9.52 -8.11
C ASP A 44 -15.70 9.51 -7.36
N TYR A 45 -14.62 9.19 -8.09
CA TYR A 45 -13.28 8.99 -7.51
C TYR A 45 -12.83 10.21 -6.70
N ALA A 46 -13.08 11.42 -7.21
CA ALA A 46 -12.74 12.69 -6.56
C ALA A 46 -13.26 12.77 -5.13
N THR A 47 -14.51 12.32 -4.94
CA THR A 47 -15.18 12.39 -3.65
C THR A 47 -14.60 11.39 -2.65
N TYR A 48 -14.23 10.21 -3.10
CA TYR A 48 -13.56 9.21 -2.26
C TYR A 48 -12.16 9.66 -1.88
N GLU A 49 -11.37 10.14 -2.83
CA GLU A 49 -10.02 10.66 -2.56
C GLU A 49 -10.06 11.87 -1.61
N LYS A 50 -11.04 12.76 -1.80
CA LYS A 50 -11.29 13.88 -0.87
C LYS A 50 -11.61 13.39 0.54
N GLU A 51 -12.48 12.38 0.67
CA GLU A 51 -12.81 11.79 1.97
C GLU A 51 -11.56 11.18 2.64
N ILE A 52 -10.73 10.46 1.89
CA ILE A 52 -9.47 9.89 2.39
C ILE A 52 -8.61 10.99 3.02
N ARG A 53 -8.37 12.07 2.27
CA ARG A 53 -7.52 13.17 2.71
C ARG A 53 -8.07 13.89 3.93
N GLU A 54 -9.32 14.36 3.85
CA GLU A 54 -9.94 15.16 4.91
C GLU A 54 -10.10 14.35 6.20
N HIS A 55 -10.50 13.09 6.10
CA HIS A 55 -10.66 12.24 7.27
C HIS A 55 -9.33 11.84 7.89
N ASN A 56 -8.27 11.59 7.12
CA ASN A 56 -6.95 11.35 7.68
C ASN A 56 -6.41 12.56 8.46
N ARG A 57 -6.57 13.77 7.92
CA ARG A 57 -6.18 15.02 8.62
C ARG A 57 -7.01 15.24 9.88
N LYS A 58 -8.33 15.02 9.81
CA LYS A 58 -9.21 15.10 10.99
C LYS A 58 -8.88 14.03 12.03
N ALA A 59 -8.55 12.82 11.60
CA ALA A 59 -8.11 11.75 12.49
C ALA A 59 -6.80 12.12 13.20
N ALA A 60 -5.85 12.73 12.47
CA ALA A 60 -4.62 13.25 13.04
C ALA A 60 -4.88 14.31 14.12
N SER A 61 -5.71 15.33 13.83
CA SER A 61 -6.03 16.38 14.82
C SER A 61 -6.84 15.87 16.02
N THR A 62 -7.59 14.79 15.85
CA THR A 62 -8.41 14.20 16.92
C THR A 62 -7.59 13.26 17.81
N CYS A 63 -6.73 12.43 17.21
CA CYS A 63 -6.05 11.35 17.93
C CYS A 63 -4.64 11.69 18.40
N PHE A 64 -4.00 12.71 17.83
CA PHE A 64 -2.72 13.20 18.28
C PHE A 64 -2.88 14.49 19.10
N SER A 65 -1.90 14.75 19.95
CA SER A 65 -1.80 16.02 20.65
C SER A 65 -0.96 17.01 19.83
N PRO A 66 -1.35 18.29 19.74
CA PRO A 66 -0.59 19.32 19.04
C PRO A 66 0.69 19.75 19.77
N SER A 67 0.87 19.38 21.05
CA SER A 67 2.05 19.76 21.82
C SER A 67 2.48 18.67 22.81
N ILE A 68 3.72 18.76 23.30
CA ILE A 68 4.26 17.86 24.32
C ILE A 68 3.48 18.00 25.63
N ALA A 69 3.12 19.22 26.03
CA ALA A 69 2.35 19.46 27.26
C ALA A 69 0.99 18.75 27.22
N GLU A 70 0.28 18.86 26.09
CA GLU A 70 -1.00 18.20 25.91
C GLU A 70 -0.83 16.67 25.76
N ALA A 71 0.21 16.22 25.07
CA ALA A 71 0.54 14.79 24.96
C ALA A 71 0.80 14.14 26.33
N ASN A 72 1.37 14.89 27.28
CA ASN A 72 1.57 14.42 28.64
C ASN A 72 0.24 14.27 29.39
N THR A 73 -0.74 15.12 29.09
CA THR A 73 -2.05 15.13 29.76
C THR A 73 -3.00 14.09 29.16
N LYS A 74 -3.06 14.00 27.82
CA LYS A 74 -3.98 13.11 27.09
C LYS A 74 -3.41 11.73 26.78
N GLU A 75 -2.15 11.49 27.15
CA GLU A 75 -1.39 10.28 26.82
C GLU A 75 -1.40 9.92 25.32
N ARG A 76 -1.32 10.94 24.45
CA ARG A 76 -1.26 10.77 22.99
C ARG A 76 0.11 11.11 22.43
N CYS A 77 0.40 10.62 21.23
CA CYS A 77 1.57 11.02 20.48
C CYS A 77 1.42 12.46 19.97
N VAL A 78 2.54 13.14 19.72
CA VAL A 78 2.54 14.52 19.22
C VAL A 78 2.51 14.53 17.69
N LEU A 79 1.58 15.30 17.13
CA LEU A 79 1.51 15.65 15.72
C LEU A 79 0.66 16.92 15.57
N THR A 80 1.16 17.91 14.84
CA THR A 80 0.42 19.13 14.51
C THR A 80 -0.14 19.03 13.09
N LEU A 81 -1.26 19.71 12.80
CA LEU A 81 -1.75 19.79 11.43
C LEU A 81 -0.76 20.49 10.49
N SER A 82 0.01 21.44 11.00
CA SER A 82 1.09 22.09 10.23
C SER A 82 2.18 21.13 9.77
N ASP A 83 2.42 20.02 10.49
CA ASP A 83 3.34 18.98 10.01
C ASP A 83 2.88 18.38 8.66
N LEU A 84 1.55 18.32 8.44
CA LEU A 84 0.92 17.74 7.25
C LEU A 84 0.85 18.71 6.06
N GLU A 85 1.23 19.97 6.23
CA GLU A 85 1.34 20.91 5.10
C GLU A 85 2.63 20.69 4.29
N SER A 86 3.63 20.01 4.89
CA SER A 86 4.83 19.56 4.18
C SER A 86 4.65 18.16 3.58
N LYS A 87 5.41 17.82 2.53
CA LYS A 87 5.45 16.46 2.02
C LYS A 87 6.34 15.56 2.88
N ALA A 88 6.05 14.27 2.90
CA ALA A 88 6.82 13.28 3.65
C ALA A 88 8.31 13.20 3.25
N TRP A 89 8.63 13.57 2.02
CA TRP A 89 10.01 13.65 1.51
C TRP A 89 10.63 15.05 1.58
N ASP A 90 9.92 16.05 2.14
CA ASP A 90 10.46 17.39 2.35
C ASP A 90 11.41 17.43 3.56
N ARG A 91 12.00 18.61 3.78
CA ARG A 91 13.01 18.84 4.84
C ARG A 91 12.49 18.57 6.26
N ASN A 92 11.19 18.65 6.50
CA ASN A 92 10.57 18.44 7.81
C ASN A 92 9.94 17.05 7.97
N GLY A 93 9.93 16.23 6.91
CA GLY A 93 9.37 14.89 6.92
C GLY A 93 10.26 13.85 7.62
N PRO A 94 9.85 12.57 7.63
CA PRO A 94 10.61 11.46 8.22
C PRO A 94 12.04 11.32 7.68
N LEU A 95 12.29 11.76 6.45
CA LEU A 95 13.58 11.66 5.80
C LEU A 95 14.52 12.84 6.10
N ARG A 96 14.17 13.74 7.03
CA ARG A 96 14.90 14.99 7.31
C ARG A 96 16.39 14.81 7.57
N ASP A 97 16.75 13.74 8.28
CA ASP A 97 18.14 13.45 8.69
C ASP A 97 18.92 12.73 7.58
N CYS A 98 18.27 12.39 6.47
CA CYS A 98 18.86 11.74 5.32
C CYS A 98 18.61 12.55 4.04
N SER A 99 19.47 13.54 3.77
CA SER A 99 19.33 14.38 2.57
C SER A 99 19.32 13.58 1.26
N ILE A 100 20.05 12.47 1.19
CA ILE A 100 20.01 11.59 0.01
C ILE A 100 18.67 10.86 -0.12
N CYS A 101 18.09 10.39 0.99
CA CYS A 101 16.78 9.75 1.00
C CYS A 101 15.69 10.72 0.52
N ARG A 102 15.77 12.00 0.91
CA ARG A 102 14.86 13.05 0.39
C ARG A 102 15.00 13.24 -1.10
N THR A 103 16.23 13.43 -1.61
CA THR A 103 16.46 13.61 -3.05
C THR A 103 15.95 12.42 -3.85
N PHE A 104 16.20 11.21 -3.34
CA PHE A 104 15.74 9.98 -3.95
C PHE A 104 14.20 9.89 -3.97
N ALA A 105 13.55 10.08 -2.82
CA ALA A 105 12.10 10.03 -2.71
C ALA A 105 11.42 11.09 -3.59
N ALA A 106 11.94 12.33 -3.59
CA ALA A 106 11.45 13.39 -4.47
C ALA A 106 11.64 13.05 -5.96
N GLY A 107 12.77 12.44 -6.32
CA GLY A 107 13.03 11.95 -7.67
C GLY A 107 12.05 10.85 -8.10
N ALA A 108 11.79 9.87 -7.22
CA ALA A 108 10.83 8.80 -7.49
C ALA A 108 9.40 9.35 -7.67
N VAL A 109 8.96 10.26 -6.80
CA VAL A 109 7.64 10.91 -6.93
C VAL A 109 7.54 11.70 -8.23
N LYS A 110 8.59 12.46 -8.58
CA LYS A 110 8.64 13.19 -9.85
C LYS A 110 8.57 12.25 -11.06
N ALA A 111 9.27 11.13 -11.01
CA ALA A 111 9.25 10.11 -12.06
C ALA A 111 7.83 9.57 -12.25
N VAL A 112 7.16 9.15 -11.17
CA VAL A 112 5.76 8.69 -11.19
C VAL A 112 4.83 9.75 -11.78
N LEU A 113 4.96 11.01 -11.35
CA LEU A 113 4.14 12.13 -11.86
C LEU A 113 4.34 12.39 -13.36
N SER A 114 5.54 12.10 -13.88
CA SER A 114 5.88 12.25 -15.30
C SER A 114 5.57 11.02 -16.16
N THR A 115 5.32 9.87 -15.56
CA THR A 115 4.99 8.63 -16.28
C THR A 115 3.62 8.76 -16.97
N PRO A 116 3.50 8.43 -18.26
CA PRO A 116 2.22 8.43 -18.97
C PRO A 116 1.15 7.52 -18.33
N PRO A 117 -0.15 7.84 -18.48
CA PRO A 117 -1.23 7.10 -17.83
C PRO A 117 -1.30 5.61 -18.20
N ASP A 118 -1.04 5.26 -19.45
CA ASP A 118 -1.04 3.86 -19.91
C ASP A 118 0.11 3.06 -19.31
N GLU A 119 1.30 3.66 -19.19
CA GLU A 119 2.45 3.06 -18.52
C GLU A 119 2.20 2.91 -17.01
N GLN A 120 1.63 3.91 -16.34
CA GLN A 120 1.26 3.80 -14.93
C GLN A 120 0.23 2.69 -14.69
N ARG A 121 -0.78 2.59 -15.55
CA ARG A 121 -1.79 1.50 -15.49
C ARG A 121 -1.13 0.14 -15.66
N CYS A 122 -0.21 0.01 -16.62
CA CYS A 122 0.55 -1.22 -16.82
C CYS A 122 1.35 -1.59 -15.56
N ILE A 123 2.09 -0.65 -14.97
CA ILE A 123 2.87 -0.86 -13.75
C ILE A 123 1.95 -1.30 -12.60
N ARG A 124 0.85 -0.59 -12.37
CA ARG A 124 -0.13 -0.96 -11.33
C ARG A 124 -0.69 -2.36 -11.56
N THR A 125 -0.95 -2.74 -12.80
CA THR A 125 -1.48 -4.08 -13.15
C THR A 125 -0.47 -5.17 -12.79
N GLU A 126 0.80 -5.03 -13.17
CA GLU A 126 1.84 -6.02 -12.84
C GLU A 126 2.09 -6.12 -11.33
N VAL A 127 2.14 -4.98 -10.63
CA VAL A 127 2.27 -4.95 -9.17
C VAL A 127 1.05 -5.59 -8.50
N THR A 128 -0.16 -5.32 -9.00
CA THR A 128 -1.41 -5.89 -8.46
C THR A 128 -1.43 -7.41 -8.59
N LYS A 129 -0.91 -7.98 -9.69
CA LYS A 129 -0.75 -9.43 -9.82
C LYS A 129 0.17 -10.01 -8.74
N ALA A 130 1.25 -9.33 -8.40
CA ALA A 130 2.14 -9.75 -7.32
C ALA A 130 1.47 -9.65 -5.94
N VAL A 131 0.73 -8.57 -5.68
CA VAL A 131 -0.09 -8.42 -4.48
C VAL A 131 -1.14 -9.53 -4.37
N ALA A 132 -1.79 -9.90 -5.47
CA ALA A 132 -2.75 -11.00 -5.51
C ALA A 132 -2.11 -12.34 -5.08
N ARG A 133 -0.85 -12.61 -5.48
CA ARG A 133 -0.11 -13.80 -5.02
C ARG A 133 0.18 -13.79 -3.52
N GLU A 134 0.55 -12.64 -2.94
CA GLU A 134 0.71 -12.53 -1.48
C GLU A 134 -0.62 -12.76 -0.75
N ALA A 135 -1.68 -12.12 -1.25
CA ALA A 135 -3.02 -12.26 -0.67
C ALA A 135 -3.48 -13.72 -0.71
N GLU A 136 -3.31 -14.38 -1.85
CA GLU A 136 -3.58 -15.82 -2.03
C GLU A 136 -2.82 -16.66 -1.01
N HIS A 137 -1.50 -16.45 -0.88
CA HIS A 137 -0.65 -17.19 0.04
C HIS A 137 -1.08 -17.03 1.49
N CYS A 138 -1.41 -15.80 1.91
CA CYS A 138 -1.86 -15.54 3.27
C CYS A 138 -3.28 -16.10 3.52
N LEU A 139 -4.22 -15.88 2.60
CA LEU A 139 -5.62 -16.31 2.77
C LEU A 139 -5.75 -17.83 2.81
N LYS A 140 -4.96 -18.58 2.04
CA LYS A 140 -4.91 -20.05 2.11
C LYS A 140 -4.50 -20.60 3.47
N LYS A 141 -3.68 -19.86 4.23
CA LYS A 141 -3.30 -20.24 5.60
C LYS A 141 -4.41 -20.00 6.62
N LYS A 142 -5.32 -19.06 6.33
CA LYS A 142 -6.41 -18.65 7.23
C LYS A 142 -7.74 -19.33 6.93
N LEU A 143 -7.95 -19.74 5.69
CA LEU A 143 -9.20 -20.31 5.19
C LEU A 143 -8.89 -21.61 4.46
N SER A 144 -9.23 -22.75 5.09
CA SER A 144 -8.93 -24.10 4.58
C SER A 144 -9.51 -24.38 3.20
N ASN A 145 -10.67 -23.80 2.88
CA ASN A 145 -11.35 -23.93 1.59
C ASN A 145 -11.35 -22.60 0.82
N PHE A 146 -10.24 -21.86 0.84
CA PHE A 146 -10.16 -20.60 0.09
C PHE A 146 -10.28 -20.83 -1.41
N ALA A 147 -11.28 -20.20 -2.03
CA ALA A 147 -11.61 -20.28 -3.45
C ALA A 147 -10.56 -19.67 -4.40
N GLY A 148 -9.60 -18.94 -3.84
CA GLY A 148 -8.60 -18.19 -4.59
C GLY A 148 -8.97 -16.73 -4.80
N VAL A 149 -7.96 -15.90 -5.04
CA VAL A 149 -8.06 -14.49 -5.36
C VAL A 149 -8.51 -14.37 -6.83
N PRO A 150 -9.64 -13.71 -7.13
CA PRO A 150 -10.04 -13.37 -8.49
C PRO A 150 -9.10 -12.30 -9.06
N ASP A 151 -9.19 -12.04 -10.37
CA ASP A 151 -8.48 -10.91 -10.95
C ASP A 151 -8.91 -9.61 -10.25
N ILE A 152 -7.94 -8.94 -9.62
CA ILE A 152 -8.16 -7.70 -8.89
C ILE A 152 -8.28 -6.59 -9.93
N PRO A 153 -9.42 -5.89 -10.01
CA PRO A 153 -9.57 -4.81 -10.97
C PRO A 153 -8.76 -3.58 -10.53
N ASP A 154 -8.33 -2.73 -11.47
CA ASP A 154 -7.58 -1.50 -11.16
C ASP A 154 -8.50 -0.50 -10.44
N LEU A 155 -8.43 -0.47 -9.11
CA LEU A 155 -9.22 0.43 -8.26
C LEU A 155 -8.78 1.90 -8.38
N GLU A 156 -7.60 2.13 -8.96
CA GLU A 156 -6.96 3.44 -9.09
C GLU A 156 -7.02 3.97 -10.53
N GLU A 157 -7.90 3.44 -11.39
CA GLU A 157 -8.02 3.90 -12.78
C GLU A 157 -8.43 5.38 -12.84
N GLY A 158 -9.36 5.82 -11.97
CA GLY A 158 -9.77 7.22 -11.84
C GLY A 158 -8.70 8.14 -11.22
N SER A 159 -7.64 7.59 -10.61
CA SER A 159 -6.64 8.37 -9.85
C SER A 159 -5.85 9.36 -10.69
N TYR A 160 -5.72 9.14 -12.01
CA TYR A 160 -4.83 9.92 -12.86
C TYR A 160 -5.16 11.41 -12.87
N GLN A 161 -6.46 11.74 -12.92
CA GLN A 161 -6.92 13.14 -12.89
C GLN A 161 -6.73 13.80 -11.51
N TYR A 162 -6.50 13.00 -10.47
CA TYR A 162 -6.38 13.44 -9.08
C TYR A 162 -5.01 13.10 -8.48
N ARG A 163 -3.99 12.85 -9.32
CA ARG A 163 -2.67 12.37 -8.91
C ARG A 163 -2.02 13.19 -7.79
N ASP A 164 -2.17 14.52 -7.82
CA ASP A 164 -1.60 15.41 -6.81
C ASP A 164 -2.31 15.27 -5.47
N ASN A 165 -3.63 15.01 -5.47
CA ASN A 165 -4.38 14.71 -4.26
C ASN A 165 -3.96 13.36 -3.70
N VAL A 166 -3.89 12.32 -4.54
CA VAL A 166 -3.44 10.98 -4.13
C VAL A 166 -2.04 11.03 -3.51
N ILE A 167 -1.10 11.73 -4.15
CA ILE A 167 0.26 11.93 -3.61
C ILE A 167 0.23 12.68 -2.28
N SER A 168 -0.65 13.65 -2.13
CA SER A 168 -0.84 14.37 -0.86
C SER A 168 -1.41 13.45 0.23
N SER A 169 -2.40 12.62 -0.07
CA SER A 169 -2.99 11.66 0.85
C SER A 169 -2.00 10.58 1.28
N VAL A 170 -1.21 10.06 0.34
CA VAL A 170 -0.11 9.13 0.63
C VAL A 170 0.94 9.80 1.53
N SER A 171 1.30 11.06 1.26
CA SER A 171 2.22 11.83 2.09
C SER A 171 1.69 12.01 3.52
N ASP A 172 0.43 12.44 3.68
CA ASP A 172 -0.22 12.61 4.98
C ASP A 172 -0.20 11.27 5.75
N TYR A 173 -0.54 10.17 5.09
CA TYR A 173 -0.49 8.82 5.67
C TYR A 173 0.92 8.46 6.15
N ILE A 174 1.95 8.69 5.34
CA ILE A 174 3.35 8.42 5.72
C ILE A 174 3.76 9.26 6.94
N LEU A 175 3.42 10.55 6.97
CA LEU A 175 3.75 11.44 8.08
C LEU A 175 3.08 10.98 9.39
N ILE A 176 1.77 10.71 9.35
CA ILE A 176 0.99 10.23 10.50
C ILE A 176 1.58 8.94 11.05
N HIS A 177 1.84 7.96 10.19
CA HIS A 177 2.32 6.65 10.61
C HIS A 177 3.79 6.66 11.03
N SER A 178 4.62 7.50 10.43
CA SER A 178 6.01 7.68 10.87
C SER A 178 6.06 8.33 12.26
N ARG A 179 5.25 9.36 12.51
CA ARG A 179 5.16 10.00 13.83
C ARG A 179 4.67 9.04 14.90
N LEU A 180 3.69 8.20 14.58
CA LEU A 180 3.23 7.13 15.46
C LEU A 180 4.33 6.10 15.75
N ALA A 181 5.09 5.68 14.73
CA ALA A 181 6.19 4.72 14.90
C ALA A 181 7.30 5.30 15.80
N PHE A 182 7.77 6.52 15.50
CA PHE A 182 8.78 7.22 16.30
C PHE A 182 8.35 7.46 17.75
N CYS A 183 7.07 7.78 17.95
CA CYS A 183 6.48 7.85 19.29
C CYS A 183 6.55 6.50 20.01
N GLY A 184 6.27 5.40 19.30
CA GLY A 184 6.27 4.04 19.84
C GLY A 184 7.63 3.58 20.37
N GLU A 185 8.73 4.02 19.74
CA GLU A 185 10.10 3.71 20.20
C GLU A 185 10.41 4.28 21.59
N ARG A 186 9.80 5.42 21.95
CA ARG A 186 10.13 6.17 23.18
C ARG A 186 9.02 6.15 24.23
N LYS A 187 7.78 6.04 23.78
CA LYS A 187 6.54 6.14 24.58
C LYS A 187 5.51 5.12 24.08
N PRO A 188 5.77 3.80 24.27
CA PRO A 188 4.94 2.74 23.69
C PRO A 188 3.47 2.79 24.13
N VAL A 189 3.19 3.18 25.38
CA VAL A 189 1.81 3.34 25.90
C VAL A 189 1.05 4.42 25.13
N ARG A 190 1.67 5.59 24.89
CA ARG A 190 1.05 6.68 24.11
C ARG A 190 0.81 6.28 22.66
N ALA A 191 1.75 5.56 22.06
CA ALA A 191 1.59 5.04 20.72
C ALA A 191 0.46 4.01 20.63
N ALA A 192 0.35 3.11 21.60
CA ALA A 192 -0.77 2.16 21.66
C ALA A 192 -2.11 2.88 21.81
N ALA A 193 -2.20 3.87 22.71
CA ALA A 193 -3.40 4.69 22.86
C ALA A 193 -3.76 5.39 21.55
N THR A 194 -2.82 6.14 20.96
CA THR A 194 -2.99 6.87 19.68
C THR A 194 -3.42 5.93 18.55
N LYS A 195 -2.74 4.79 18.40
CA LYS A 195 -3.11 3.73 17.44
C LYS A 195 -4.55 3.26 17.65
N ASN A 196 -4.98 3.11 18.91
CA ASN A 196 -6.34 2.69 19.21
C ASN A 196 -7.39 3.75 18.82
N CYS A 197 -7.10 5.03 19.03
CA CYS A 197 -7.99 6.12 18.57
C CYS A 197 -8.11 6.15 17.04
N LEU A 198 -7.00 6.00 16.31
CA LEU A 198 -7.00 6.03 14.84
C LEU A 198 -7.84 4.92 14.19
N LYS A 199 -8.24 3.88 14.92
CA LYS A 199 -9.14 2.83 14.40
C LYS A 199 -10.54 3.36 14.11
N ASN A 200 -11.06 4.26 14.95
CA ASN A 200 -12.35 4.91 14.78
C ASN A 200 -12.30 6.30 15.46
N PRO A 201 -11.64 7.27 14.83
CA PRO A 201 -11.27 8.54 15.44
C PRO A 201 -12.47 9.45 15.72
N PHE A 202 -13.53 9.36 14.91
CA PHE A 202 -14.74 10.16 15.04
C PHE A 202 -15.94 9.49 14.34
N PRO A 203 -17.20 9.82 14.72
CA PRO A 203 -18.39 9.33 14.02
C PRO A 203 -18.40 9.71 12.54
N GLY A 204 -18.68 8.74 11.67
CA GLY A 204 -18.67 8.95 10.21
C GLY A 204 -17.28 8.84 9.57
N TYR A 205 -16.27 8.33 10.28
CA TYR A 205 -14.96 8.04 9.69
C TYR A 205 -15.08 7.08 8.50
N PHE A 206 -14.71 7.58 7.33
CA PHE A 206 -14.85 6.92 6.01
C PHE A 206 -16.28 6.47 5.67
N GLU A 207 -17.29 7.26 6.06
CA GLU A 207 -18.70 6.93 5.82
C GLU A 207 -19.00 6.62 4.34
N LYS A 208 -18.45 7.36 3.39
CA LYS A 208 -18.70 7.12 1.95
C LYS A 208 -18.09 5.81 1.50
N HIS A 209 -16.84 5.51 1.87
CA HIS A 209 -16.25 4.19 1.59
C HIS A 209 -17.05 3.06 2.26
N CYS A 210 -17.47 3.24 3.51
CA CYS A 210 -18.33 2.28 4.21
C CYS A 210 -19.66 2.06 3.46
N LYS A 211 -20.30 3.11 2.94
CA LYS A 211 -21.51 3.00 2.12
C LYS A 211 -21.28 2.17 0.86
N VAL A 212 -20.18 2.35 0.15
CA VAL A 212 -19.82 1.51 -1.02
C VAL A 212 -19.68 0.04 -0.62
N LEU A 213 -18.95 -0.22 0.46
CA LEU A 213 -18.76 -1.59 0.95
C LEU A 213 -20.10 -2.21 1.36
N HIS A 214 -21.00 -1.46 2.00
CA HIS A 214 -22.34 -1.93 2.35
C HIS A 214 -23.20 -2.18 1.11
N GLN A 215 -23.23 -1.27 0.15
CA GLN A 215 -23.95 -1.44 -1.12
C GLN A 215 -23.49 -2.71 -1.85
N CYS A 216 -22.18 -2.93 -1.95
CA CYS A 216 -21.66 -4.12 -2.61
C CYS A 216 -21.86 -5.41 -1.81
N ASN A 217 -21.94 -5.36 -0.47
CA ASN A 217 -22.36 -6.51 0.31
C ASN A 217 -23.84 -6.85 0.07
N ASN A 218 -24.71 -5.85 -0.07
CA ASN A 218 -26.14 -6.04 -0.31
C ASN A 218 -26.42 -6.58 -1.73
N ALA A 219 -25.49 -6.39 -2.67
CA ALA A 219 -25.55 -6.98 -3.99
C ALA A 219 -25.14 -8.47 -4.02
N LEU A 220 -24.57 -9.00 -2.94
CA LEU A 220 -24.27 -10.43 -2.82
C LEU A 220 -25.55 -11.21 -2.53
N SER A 221 -25.63 -12.42 -3.05
CA SER A 221 -26.67 -13.36 -2.62
C SER A 221 -26.52 -13.75 -1.15
N THR A 222 -27.62 -14.16 -0.52
CA THR A 222 -27.64 -14.68 0.84
C THR A 222 -26.67 -15.87 1.02
N GLY A 223 -26.55 -16.73 0.00
CA GLY A 223 -25.64 -17.88 0.01
C GLY A 223 -24.16 -17.52 0.02
N CYS A 224 -23.79 -16.32 -0.46
CA CYS A 224 -22.42 -15.85 -0.53
C CYS A 224 -22.03 -14.88 0.60
N ALA A 225 -23.01 -14.24 1.25
CA ALA A 225 -22.77 -13.19 2.23
C ALA A 225 -21.83 -13.62 3.37
N SER A 226 -22.05 -14.81 3.95
CA SER A 226 -21.21 -15.34 5.05
C SER A 226 -19.79 -15.65 4.60
N VAL A 227 -19.64 -16.28 3.43
CA VAL A 227 -18.34 -16.66 2.87
C VAL A 227 -17.50 -15.41 2.56
N ILE A 228 -18.08 -14.43 1.87
CA ILE A 228 -17.39 -13.17 1.55
C ILE A 228 -17.07 -12.37 2.82
N LYS A 229 -17.95 -12.36 3.82
CA LYS A 229 -17.67 -11.73 5.12
C LYS A 229 -16.45 -12.36 5.80
N ASN A 230 -16.34 -13.68 5.80
CA ASN A 230 -15.18 -14.38 6.36
C ASN A 230 -13.90 -14.11 5.57
N THR A 231 -13.97 -14.07 4.24
CA THR A 231 -12.85 -13.67 3.37
C THR A 231 -12.36 -12.27 3.72
N LYS A 232 -13.27 -11.29 3.85
CA LYS A 232 -12.92 -9.91 4.23
C LYS A 232 -12.21 -9.83 5.58
N ARG A 233 -12.70 -10.55 6.59
CA ARG A 233 -12.04 -10.63 7.91
C ARG A 233 -10.62 -11.17 7.78
N ALA A 234 -10.44 -12.30 7.08
CA ALA A 234 -9.13 -12.89 6.87
C ALA A 234 -8.19 -11.96 6.08
N THR A 235 -8.71 -11.21 5.10
CA THR A 235 -7.94 -10.19 4.37
C THR A 235 -7.43 -9.09 5.31
N CYS A 236 -8.27 -8.59 6.23
CA CYS A 236 -7.83 -7.60 7.22
C CYS A 236 -6.70 -8.13 8.12
N GLU A 237 -6.80 -9.38 8.57
CA GLU A 237 -5.73 -10.01 9.35
C GLU A 237 -4.44 -10.14 8.55
N CYS A 238 -4.52 -10.59 7.28
CA CYS A 238 -3.38 -10.67 6.38
C CYS A 238 -2.68 -9.32 6.19
N ILE A 239 -3.44 -8.23 6.04
CA ILE A 239 -2.89 -6.88 5.92
C ILE A 239 -2.14 -6.48 7.19
N GLU A 240 -2.69 -6.74 8.37
CA GLU A 240 -2.03 -6.39 9.65
C GLU A 240 -0.77 -7.24 9.92
N GLU A 241 -0.80 -8.53 9.59
CA GLU A 241 0.38 -9.40 9.64
C GLU A 241 1.47 -8.90 8.69
N THR A 242 1.11 -8.61 7.43
CA THR A 242 2.04 -8.10 6.41
C THR A 242 2.65 -6.77 6.84
N ARG A 243 1.87 -5.85 7.41
CA ARG A 243 2.37 -4.58 7.96
C ARG A 243 3.36 -4.80 9.09
N THR A 244 3.12 -5.78 9.95
CA THR A 244 3.99 -6.10 11.08
C THR A 244 5.30 -6.71 10.59
N GLU A 245 5.24 -7.68 9.68
CA GLU A 245 6.41 -8.31 9.07
C GLU A 245 7.24 -7.31 8.25
N LEU A 246 6.61 -6.44 7.47
CA LEU A 246 7.31 -5.38 6.73
C LEU A 246 8.11 -4.47 7.67
N LYS A 247 7.54 -4.09 8.82
CA LYS A 247 8.26 -3.28 9.82
C LYS A 247 9.47 -4.02 10.38
N LYS A 248 9.34 -5.31 10.69
CA LYS A 248 10.47 -6.14 11.16
C LYS A 248 11.57 -6.23 10.10
N LYS A 249 11.19 -6.47 8.83
CA LYS A 249 12.10 -6.50 7.69
C LYS A 249 12.85 -5.18 7.52
N ILE A 250 12.15 -4.04 7.60
CA ILE A 250 12.78 -2.71 7.54
C ILE A 250 13.75 -2.48 8.70
N ALA A 251 13.38 -2.87 9.93
CA ALA A 251 14.29 -2.78 11.07
C ALA A 251 15.54 -3.65 10.86
N SER A 252 15.36 -4.88 10.36
CA SER A 252 16.47 -5.79 10.02
C SER A 252 17.38 -5.22 8.91
N ILE A 253 16.84 -4.48 7.94
CA ILE A 253 17.65 -3.76 6.94
C ILE A 253 18.53 -2.72 7.63
N ALA A 254 17.97 -1.92 8.53
CA ALA A 254 18.72 -0.89 9.25
C ALA A 254 19.86 -1.50 10.08
N ASP A 255 19.59 -2.60 10.79
CA ASP A 255 20.61 -3.33 11.56
C ASP A 255 21.69 -3.93 10.66
N SER A 256 21.31 -4.44 9.48
CA SER A 256 22.26 -5.01 8.51
C SER A 256 23.16 -3.95 7.86
N ILE A 257 22.61 -2.76 7.57
CA ILE A 257 23.41 -1.64 7.06
C ILE A 257 24.37 -1.17 8.16
N LYS A 258 23.88 -1.07 9.39
CA LYS A 258 24.69 -0.70 10.55
C LYS A 258 25.84 -1.70 10.76
N SER A 259 25.62 -3.00 10.66
CA SER A 259 26.68 -4.01 10.82
C SER A 259 27.76 -3.93 9.73
N VAL A 260 27.38 -3.66 8.47
CA VAL A 260 28.34 -3.46 7.37
C VAL A 260 29.17 -2.17 7.56
N VAL A 261 28.57 -1.14 8.16
CA VAL A 261 29.23 0.13 8.51
C VAL A 261 30.15 -0.03 9.73
N ASP A 262 29.64 -0.61 10.82
CA ASP A 262 30.31 -0.74 12.12
C ASP A 262 31.39 -1.84 12.15
N GLY A 263 31.40 -2.76 11.17
CA GLY A 263 32.44 -3.77 10.97
C GLY A 263 33.86 -3.22 10.72
N ASN A 264 34.09 -1.92 10.95
CA ASN A 264 35.38 -1.24 10.96
C ASN A 264 36.26 -1.55 12.19
N ALA A 265 35.82 -2.39 13.13
CA ALA A 265 36.66 -2.78 14.27
C ALA A 265 37.56 -3.99 13.94
N ARG A 266 38.71 -3.69 13.32
CA ARG A 266 39.92 -4.54 13.22
C ARG A 266 39.84 -5.81 12.35
N GLY A 267 40.52 -5.75 11.20
CA GLY A 267 41.22 -6.91 10.63
C GLY A 267 40.79 -7.32 9.23
N THR A 268 41.74 -7.22 8.30
CA THR A 268 41.80 -7.81 6.95
C THR A 268 40.89 -7.24 5.85
N PRO A 269 41.46 -6.80 4.70
CA PRO A 269 40.67 -6.60 3.50
C PRO A 269 40.22 -7.98 3.01
N ALA A 270 38.91 -8.19 2.89
CA ALA A 270 38.37 -9.40 2.28
C ALA A 270 38.78 -9.42 0.79
N ILE A 271 39.87 -10.10 0.49
CA ILE A 271 40.24 -10.52 -0.87
C ILE A 271 39.30 -11.69 -1.21
N GLY A 272 38.20 -11.38 -1.90
CA GLY A 272 37.19 -12.36 -2.32
C GLY A 272 35.86 -11.70 -2.69
N SER A 273 35.74 -11.24 -3.94
CA SER A 273 34.53 -10.87 -4.69
C SER A 273 33.22 -10.58 -3.91
N GLY A 274 33.19 -9.46 -3.18
CA GLY A 274 31.97 -8.82 -2.73
C GLY A 274 32.32 -7.49 -2.08
N SER A 275 32.12 -6.38 -2.79
CA SER A 275 32.32 -5.06 -2.19
C SER A 275 31.34 -4.87 -1.02
N LYS A 276 31.67 -4.03 -0.02
CA LYS A 276 30.71 -3.67 1.06
C LYS A 276 29.36 -3.20 0.50
N VAL A 277 29.37 -2.60 -0.70
CA VAL A 277 28.17 -2.21 -1.45
C VAL A 277 27.37 -3.44 -1.85
N ASP A 278 28.00 -4.46 -2.41
CA ASP A 278 27.33 -5.71 -2.82
C ASP A 278 26.70 -6.43 -1.63
N SER A 279 27.39 -6.48 -0.49
CA SER A 279 26.83 -7.04 0.76
C SER A 279 25.63 -6.23 1.25
N CYS A 280 25.70 -4.90 1.23
CA CYS A 280 24.58 -4.03 1.58
C CYS A 280 23.38 -4.27 0.65
N VAL A 281 23.60 -4.32 -0.67
CA VAL A 281 22.55 -4.57 -1.66
C VAL A 281 21.94 -5.95 -1.46
N ALA A 282 22.76 -7.00 -1.35
CA ALA A 282 22.30 -8.37 -1.14
C ALA A 282 21.44 -8.50 0.13
N ASN A 283 21.86 -7.88 1.24
CA ASN A 283 21.10 -7.88 2.48
C ASN A 283 19.73 -7.20 2.34
N ILE A 284 19.66 -6.05 1.65
CA ILE A 284 18.37 -5.38 1.39
C ILE A 284 17.48 -6.26 0.51
N LYS A 285 18.04 -6.82 -0.58
CA LYS A 285 17.30 -7.69 -1.50
C LYS A 285 16.70 -8.91 -0.77
N ALA A 286 17.47 -9.56 0.11
CA ALA A 286 17.01 -10.71 0.87
C ALA A 286 15.75 -10.40 1.71
N GLN A 287 15.64 -9.18 2.24
CA GLN A 287 14.48 -8.75 3.02
C GLN A 287 13.25 -8.48 2.14
N LEU A 288 13.45 -8.21 0.85
CA LEU A 288 12.41 -8.00 -0.15
C LEU A 288 11.93 -9.30 -0.82
N ILE A 289 12.43 -10.46 -0.40
CA ILE A 289 11.94 -11.76 -0.85
C ILE A 289 10.83 -12.25 0.10
N THR A 290 9.78 -12.82 -0.47
CA THR A 290 8.71 -13.55 0.22
C THR A 290 8.63 -14.97 -0.36
N PRO A 291 7.83 -15.88 0.24
CA PRO A 291 7.66 -17.22 -0.31
C PRO A 291 7.08 -17.26 -1.74
N VAL A 292 6.46 -16.17 -2.20
CA VAL A 292 5.74 -16.12 -3.49
C VAL A 292 6.18 -14.99 -4.42
N ASN A 293 7.03 -14.06 -3.96
CA ASN A 293 7.55 -12.96 -4.77
C ASN A 293 9.01 -12.62 -4.41
N ASP A 294 9.78 -12.28 -5.43
CA ASP A 294 10.93 -11.39 -5.30
C ASP A 294 10.45 -9.97 -5.68
N TRP A 295 10.31 -9.08 -4.69
CA TRP A 295 9.77 -7.74 -4.95
C TRP A 295 10.70 -6.86 -5.79
N VAL A 296 12.02 -7.12 -5.78
CA VAL A 296 12.97 -6.40 -6.64
C VAL A 296 12.74 -6.82 -8.09
N THR A 297 12.65 -8.12 -8.35
CA THR A 297 12.34 -8.63 -9.70
C THR A 297 10.97 -8.17 -10.17
N VAL A 298 9.93 -8.23 -9.32
CA VAL A 298 8.58 -7.77 -9.68
C VAL A 298 8.58 -6.32 -10.15
N ILE A 299 9.22 -5.43 -9.38
CA ILE A 299 9.27 -4.00 -9.71
C ILE A 299 10.11 -3.78 -10.98
N ASP A 300 11.28 -4.41 -11.08
CA ASP A 300 12.18 -4.22 -12.23
C ASP A 300 11.57 -4.75 -13.52
N SER A 301 10.92 -5.92 -13.48
CA SER A 301 10.19 -6.47 -14.61
C SER A 301 9.04 -5.56 -15.01
N ALA A 302 8.24 -5.07 -14.07
CA ALA A 302 7.12 -4.16 -14.37
C ALA A 302 7.61 -2.85 -15.01
N LEU A 303 8.64 -2.22 -14.45
CA LEU A 303 9.23 -1.01 -15.02
C LEU A 303 9.81 -1.28 -16.41
N SER A 304 10.44 -2.44 -16.61
CA SER A 304 11.05 -2.78 -17.89
C SER A 304 10.03 -3.08 -18.98
N SER A 305 8.92 -3.76 -18.66
CA SER A 305 7.87 -4.11 -19.62
C SER A 305 6.92 -2.95 -19.93
N CYS A 306 6.70 -2.06 -18.96
CA CYS A 306 5.69 -1.02 -19.06
C CYS A 306 6.21 0.33 -19.55
N ILE A 307 7.47 0.69 -19.25
CA ILE A 307 8.04 1.99 -19.66
C ILE A 307 8.58 1.86 -21.08
N LYS A 308 7.92 2.50 -22.04
CA LYS A 308 8.24 2.40 -23.48
C LYS A 308 9.43 3.27 -23.85
N ASN A 309 9.53 4.47 -23.26
CA ASN A 309 10.60 5.43 -23.52
C ASN A 309 11.51 5.57 -22.30
N LYS A 310 12.44 4.63 -22.12
CA LYS A 310 13.47 4.76 -21.09
C LYS A 310 14.40 5.92 -21.47
N PRO A 311 14.57 6.95 -20.63
CA PRO A 311 15.58 7.97 -20.88
C PRO A 311 16.94 7.32 -21.03
N ASN A 312 17.65 7.59 -22.14
CA ASN A 312 18.97 7.00 -22.38
C ASN A 312 19.89 7.20 -21.16
N GLY A 313 20.39 6.10 -20.59
CA GLY A 313 21.29 6.11 -19.45
C GLY A 313 20.65 6.13 -18.05
N GLN A 314 19.31 6.14 -17.92
CA GLN A 314 18.65 5.99 -16.61
C GLN A 314 18.23 4.53 -16.39
N ASN A 315 18.94 3.85 -15.49
CA ASN A 315 18.52 2.54 -14.98
C ASN A 315 17.51 2.78 -13.84
N LEU A 316 16.22 2.74 -14.17
CA LEU A 316 15.12 2.99 -13.20
C LEU A 316 14.83 1.80 -12.28
N GLY A 317 15.55 0.68 -12.46
CA GLY A 317 15.36 -0.52 -11.66
C GLY A 317 15.79 -0.34 -10.20
N MET A 318 15.04 -0.97 -9.31
CA MET A 318 15.31 -1.11 -7.89
C MET A 318 16.74 -1.56 -7.62
N ASP A 319 17.31 -2.47 -8.42
CA ASP A 319 18.71 -2.87 -8.29
C ASP A 319 19.68 -1.68 -8.40
N SER A 320 19.50 -0.81 -9.39
CA SER A 320 20.34 0.38 -9.56
C SER A 320 20.17 1.35 -8.40
N LEU A 321 18.92 1.51 -7.93
CA LEU A 321 18.59 2.38 -6.81
C LEU A 321 19.23 1.89 -5.51
N LEU A 322 19.21 0.59 -5.24
CA LEU A 322 19.86 -0.03 -4.08
C LEU A 322 21.38 0.15 -4.14
N ASN A 323 21.99 -0.07 -5.31
CA ASN A 323 23.43 0.14 -5.51
C ASN A 323 23.86 1.58 -5.23
N VAL A 324 23.13 2.57 -5.76
CA VAL A 324 23.38 4.00 -5.52
C VAL A 324 23.17 4.34 -4.04
N GLY A 325 22.10 3.82 -3.42
CA GLY A 325 21.80 4.01 -2.01
C GLY A 325 22.91 3.48 -1.10
N CYS A 326 23.25 2.21 -1.24
CA CYS A 326 24.29 1.55 -0.46
C CYS A 326 25.66 2.24 -0.61
N ARG A 327 26.07 2.59 -1.84
CA ARG A 327 27.33 3.32 -2.08
C ARG A 327 27.38 4.64 -1.32
N LYS A 328 26.30 5.42 -1.35
CA LYS A 328 26.24 6.72 -0.68
C LYS A 328 26.18 6.62 0.84
N VAL A 329 25.50 5.61 1.38
CA VAL A 329 25.47 5.37 2.84
C VAL A 329 26.86 5.00 3.32
N LEU A 330 27.55 4.08 2.63
CA LEU A 330 28.88 3.63 3.01
C LEU A 330 29.93 4.75 2.90
N GLN A 331 29.85 5.60 1.88
CA GLN A 331 30.73 6.77 1.72
C GLN A 331 30.58 7.84 2.81
N ARG A 332 29.42 7.90 3.50
CA ARG A 332 29.19 8.89 4.57
C ARG A 332 29.66 8.42 5.95
N HIS A 333 29.92 7.13 6.10
CA HIS A 333 30.36 6.50 7.35
C HIS A 333 31.80 5.94 7.29
N SER A 334 32.44 6.01 6.12
CA SER A 334 33.89 5.84 5.92
C SER A 334 34.62 7.16 6.16
#